data_AF-A0A1C7FEJ6-F1
#
_entry.id   AF-A0A1C7FEJ6-F1
#
_cell.length_a   1.000
_cell.length_b   1.000
_cell.length_c   1.000
_cell.angle_alpha   90.00
_cell.angle_beta   90.00
_cell.angle_gamma   90.00
#
_symmetry.space_group_name_H-M   'P 1'
#
loop_
_entity.id
_entity.type
_entity.pdbx_description
1 polymer ?
#
loop_
_entity_poly.entity_id
_entity_poly.type
_entity_poly.pdbx_seq_one_letter_code
_entity_poly.pdbx_strand_id
1 'polypeptide(L)'
;MTIPPHFREQLLKALLQTALAGYQQLSAHYQRTKQELEELSDYDLLDIIKHVPRLHMRHLLATCVLMQRGYYLSDIREIRRDS
;
A
#
# COMPACT_ATOMS: atom_id res chain seq x y z
N MET A 1 36.13 -0.55 -21.99
CA MET A 1 35.85 0.87 -21.66
C MET A 1 35.57 0.97 -20.16
N THR A 2 36.44 1.63 -19.41
CA THR A 2 36.28 1.88 -17.98
C THR A 2 35.44 3.14 -17.79
N ILE A 3 34.35 3.04 -17.02
CA ILE A 3 33.49 4.19 -16.71
C ILE A 3 34.32 5.19 -15.89
N PRO A 4 34.37 6.48 -16.27
CA PRO A 4 35.09 7.50 -15.52
C PRO A 4 34.59 7.54 -14.06
N PRO A 5 35.49 7.59 -13.05
CA PRO A 5 35.11 7.51 -11.64
C PRO A 5 34.11 8.61 -11.24
N HIS A 6 34.23 9.79 -11.85
CA HIS A 6 33.32 10.91 -11.62
C HIS A 6 31.90 10.66 -12.15
N PHE A 7 31.78 10.03 -13.32
CA PHE A 7 30.47 9.65 -13.88
C PHE A 7 29.81 8.55 -13.03
N ARG A 8 30.59 7.57 -12.58
CA ARG A 8 30.10 6.53 -11.67
C ARG A 8 29.55 7.12 -10.36
N GLU A 9 30.25 8.10 -9.79
CA GLU A 9 29.80 8.78 -8.58
C GLU A 9 28.50 9.59 -8.79
N GLN A 10 28.42 10.34 -9.89
CA GLN A 10 27.21 11.09 -10.25
C GLN A 10 26.01 10.17 -10.48
N LEU A 11 26.22 9.05 -11.19
CA LEU A 11 25.17 8.04 -11.41
C LEU A 11 24.71 7.42 -10.09
N LEU A 12 25.64 7.06 -9.19
CA LEU A 12 25.30 6.53 -7.87
C LEU A 12 24.50 7.54 -7.05
N LYS A 13 24.91 8.81 -7.03
CA LYS A 13 24.17 9.88 -6.34
C LYS A 13 22.76 10.05 -6.91
N ALA A 14 22.62 10.05 -8.23
CA ALA A 14 21.31 10.15 -8.88
C ALA A 14 20.41 8.96 -8.52
N LEU A 15 20.93 7.73 -8.60
CA LEU A 15 20.18 6.52 -8.24
C LEU A 15 19.74 6.54 -6.77
N LEU A 16 20.62 6.96 -5.85
CA LEU A 16 20.29 7.11 -4.44
C LEU A 16 19.20 8.16 -4.21
N GLN A 17 19.31 9.32 -4.86
CA GLN A 17 18.30 10.38 -4.76
C GLN A 17 16.94 9.91 -5.30
N THR A 18 16.91 9.22 -6.43
CA THR A 18 15.67 8.65 -6.99
C THR A 18 15.08 7.59 -6.06
N ALA A 19 15.91 6.71 -5.50
CA ALA A 19 15.43 5.70 -4.54
C ALA A 19 14.83 6.34 -3.28
N LEU A 20 15.48 7.37 -2.74
CA LEU A 20 14.97 8.13 -1.58
C LEU A 20 13.66 8.83 -1.88
N ALA A 21 13.55 9.50 -3.03
CA ALA A 21 12.32 10.17 -3.45
C ALA A 21 11.18 9.15 -3.64
N GLY A 22 11.46 8.01 -4.27
CA GLY A 22 10.49 6.93 -4.43
C GLY A 22 10.01 6.37 -3.09
N TYR A 23 10.92 6.15 -2.13
CA TYR A 23 10.56 5.72 -0.78
C TYR A 23 9.67 6.74 -0.07
N GLN A 24 10.01 8.02 -0.13
CA GLN A 24 9.21 9.10 0.46
C GLN A 24 7.79 9.14 -0.12
N GLN A 25 7.67 9.03 -1.44
CA GLN A 25 6.37 9.00 -2.12
C GLN A 25 5.53 7.78 -1.74
N LEU A 26 6.14 6.58 -1.72
CA LEU A 26 5.45 5.36 -1.31
C LEU A 26 4.98 5.43 0.16
N SER A 27 5.82 5.94 1.04
CA SER A 27 5.49 6.15 2.46
C SER A 27 4.33 7.13 2.62
N ALA A 28 4.36 8.28 1.93
CA ALA A 28 3.29 9.25 1.96
C ALA A 28 1.97 8.68 1.40
N HIS A 29 2.04 7.93 0.30
CA HIS A 29 0.88 7.28 -0.29
C HIS A 29 0.26 6.24 0.66
N TYR A 30 1.09 5.45 1.32
CA TYR A 30 0.66 4.49 2.34
C TYR A 30 -0.04 5.20 3.51
N GLN A 31 0.60 6.23 4.09
CA GLN A 31 0.04 6.96 5.24
C GLN A 31 -1.30 7.59 4.90
N ARG A 32 -1.40 8.26 3.75
CA ARG A 32 -2.65 8.87 3.28
C ARG A 32 -3.75 7.82 3.07
N THR A 33 -3.43 6.74 2.38
CA THR A 33 -4.42 5.68 2.12
C THR A 33 -4.90 5.04 3.42
N LYS A 34 -4.00 4.84 4.38
CA LYS A 34 -4.36 4.31 5.70
C LYS A 34 -5.35 5.25 6.41
N GLN A 35 -5.07 6.55 6.45
CA GLN A 35 -5.95 7.55 7.06
C GLN A 35 -7.33 7.57 6.38
N GLU A 36 -7.37 7.61 5.05
CA GLU A 36 -8.62 7.57 4.29
C GLU A 36 -9.47 6.34 4.64
N LEU A 37 -8.85 5.16 4.80
CA LEU A 37 -9.57 3.93 5.13
C LEU A 37 -10.02 3.86 6.60
N GLU A 38 -9.26 4.46 7.53
CA GLU A 38 -9.67 4.54 8.94
C GLU A 38 -10.93 5.39 9.14
N GLU A 39 -11.21 6.31 8.23
CA GLU A 39 -12.41 7.18 8.23
C GLU A 39 -13.63 6.54 7.55
N LEU A 40 -13.44 5.47 6.76
CA LEU A 40 -14.54 4.82 6.03
C LEU A 40 -15.47 4.05 6.96
N SER A 41 -16.72 3.89 6.54
CA SER A 41 -17.68 3.00 7.20
C SER A 41 -17.32 1.53 6.97
N ASP A 42 -17.81 0.64 7.82
CA ASP A 42 -17.60 -0.81 7.64
C ASP A 42 -18.16 -1.29 6.29
N TYR A 43 -19.30 -0.75 5.85
CA TYR A 43 -19.89 -1.06 4.55
C TYR A 43 -18.92 -0.75 3.39
N ASP A 44 -18.32 0.44 3.39
CA ASP A 44 -17.39 0.87 2.35
C ASP A 44 -16.10 0.02 2.37
N LEU A 45 -15.62 -0.34 3.56
CA LEU A 45 -14.47 -1.22 3.71
C LEU A 45 -14.74 -2.62 3.15
N LEU A 46 -15.92 -3.18 3.42
CA LEU A 46 -16.32 -4.48 2.88
C LEU A 46 -16.52 -4.43 1.36
N ASP A 47 -16.98 -3.31 0.82
CA ASP A 47 -17.07 -3.10 -0.63
C ASP A 47 -15.67 -3.12 -1.29
N ILE A 48 -14.68 -2.50 -0.65
CA ILE A 48 -13.28 -2.58 -1.06
C ILE A 48 -12.78 -4.03 -1.05
N ILE A 49 -13.13 -4.82 -0.04
CA ILE A 49 -12.74 -6.25 0.04
C ILE A 49 -13.28 -7.06 -1.14
N LYS A 50 -14.49 -6.76 -1.60
CA LYS A 50 -15.13 -7.44 -2.74
C LYS A 50 -14.45 -7.11 -4.06
N HIS A 51 -14.24 -5.81 -4.32
CA HIS A 51 -13.89 -5.33 -5.65
C HIS A 51 -12.39 -5.14 -5.87
N VAL A 52 -11.60 -4.95 -4.80
CA VAL A 52 -10.16 -4.68 -4.92
C VAL A 52 -9.34 -5.98 -4.82
N PRO A 53 -8.32 -6.17 -5.68
CA PRO A 53 -7.46 -7.36 -5.63
C PRO A 53 -6.81 -7.56 -4.26
N ARG A 54 -6.69 -8.82 -3.83
CA ARG A 54 -6.19 -9.20 -2.49
C ARG A 54 -4.80 -8.65 -2.13
N LEU A 55 -3.91 -8.56 -3.12
CA LEU A 55 -2.53 -8.08 -2.92
C LEU A 55 -2.41 -6.56 -3.08
N HIS A 56 -3.52 -5.86 -3.38
CA HIS A 56 -3.50 -4.42 -3.48
C HIS A 56 -3.49 -3.79 -2.07
N MET A 57 -2.72 -2.71 -1.91
CA MET A 57 -2.53 -2.04 -0.63
C MET A 57 -3.85 -1.67 0.05
N ARG A 58 -4.84 -1.15 -0.70
CA ARG A 58 -6.17 -0.80 -0.16
C ARG A 58 -6.91 -2.01 0.42
N HIS A 59 -6.82 -3.18 -0.21
CA HIS A 59 -7.47 -4.40 0.29
C HIS A 59 -6.84 -4.86 1.61
N LEU A 60 -5.50 -4.87 1.66
CA LEU A 60 -4.75 -5.23 2.86
C LEU A 60 -5.07 -4.29 4.02
N LEU A 61 -5.06 -2.97 3.76
CA LEU A 61 -5.36 -1.97 4.77
C LEU A 61 -6.83 -2.03 5.22
N ALA A 62 -7.79 -2.20 4.30
CA ALA A 62 -9.19 -2.34 4.67
C ALA A 62 -9.42 -3.58 5.54
N THR A 63 -8.75 -4.69 5.23
CA THR A 63 -8.77 -5.90 6.08
C THR A 63 -8.25 -5.60 7.47
N CYS A 64 -7.12 -4.90 7.60
CA CYS A 64 -6.56 -4.51 8.89
C CYS A 64 -7.51 -3.63 9.71
N VAL A 65 -8.13 -2.63 9.08
CA VAL A 65 -9.09 -1.72 9.75
C VAL A 65 -10.29 -2.51 10.25
N LEU A 66 -10.87 -3.39 9.43
CA LEU A 66 -11.98 -4.26 9.86
C LEU A 66 -11.58 -5.18 11.02
N MET A 67 -10.39 -5.78 10.98
CA MET A 67 -9.88 -6.59 12.09
C MET A 67 -9.73 -5.76 13.38
N GLN A 68 -9.24 -4.52 13.28
CA GLN A 68 -9.15 -3.61 14.42
C GLN A 68 -10.52 -3.22 14.98
N ARG A 69 -11.55 -3.19 14.13
CA ARG A 69 -12.96 -2.95 14.51
C ARG A 69 -13.69 -4.21 15.02
N GLY A 70 -13.01 -5.36 15.07
CA GLY A 70 -13.52 -6.59 15.68
C GLY A 70 -14.01 -7.66 14.71
N TYR A 71 -13.84 -7.48 13.40
CA TYR A 71 -14.19 -8.51 12.41
C TYR A 71 -13.13 -9.61 12.36
N TYR A 72 -13.57 -10.87 12.24
CA TYR A 72 -12.63 -11.98 12.04
C TYR A 72 -12.18 -12.07 10.59
N LEU A 73 -10.93 -12.49 10.40
CA LEU A 73 -10.36 -12.68 9.06
C LEU A 73 -11.10 -13.78 8.26
N SER A 74 -11.70 -14.77 8.92
CA SER A 74 -12.57 -15.76 8.29
C SER A 74 -13.74 -15.10 7.57
N ASP A 75 -14.43 -14.22 8.28
CA ASP A 75 -15.68 -13.58 7.84
C ASP A 75 -15.38 -12.63 6.68
N ILE A 76 -14.30 -11.87 6.79
CA ILE A 76 -13.82 -10.98 5.71
C ILE A 76 -13.49 -11.77 4.44
N ARG A 77 -12.93 -12.98 4.55
CA ARG A 77 -12.59 -13.81 3.39
C ARG A 77 -13.80 -14.42 2.70
N GLU A 78 -14.87 -14.68 3.45
CA GLU A 78 -16.12 -15.24 2.93
C GLU A 78 -16.88 -14.23 2.07
N ILE A 79 -16.82 -12.94 2.41
CA ILE A 79 -17.47 -11.85 1.68
C ILE A 79 -17.10 -11.79 0.18
N ARG A 80 -15.91 -12.28 -0.19
CA ARG A 80 -15.48 -12.36 -1.59
C ARG A 80 -15.91 -13.66 -2.30
N ARG A 81 -16.27 -14.70 -1.56
CA ARG A 81 -16.75 -15.96 -2.15
C ARG A 81 -18.19 -15.85 -2.64
N ASP A 82 -18.96 -14.92 -2.08
CA ASP A 82 -20.36 -14.67 -2.43
C ASP A 82 -20.55 -13.68 -3.61
N SER A 83 -19.45 -13.26 -4.26
CA SER A 83 -19.42 -12.39 -5.44
C SER A 83 -18.87 -13.12 -6.67
#